data_AF-A0A415U1B0-F1
#
_entry.id   AF-A0A415U1B0-F1
#
_cell.length_a   1.000
_cell.length_b   1.000
_cell.length_c   1.000
_cell.angle_alpha   90.00
_cell.angle_beta   90.00
_cell.angle_gamma   90.00
#
_symmetry.space_group_name_H-M   'P 1'
#
loop_
_entity.id
_entity.type
_entity.pdbx_description
1 polymer ?
#
loop_
_entity_poly.entity_id
_entity_poly.type
_entity_poly.pdbx_seq_one_letter_code
_entity_poly.pdbx_strand_id
1 'polypeptide(L)'
;MLIYGVCEESITKYNEDKAEKFLKNLLDTSCKDIAENYFINKEENGCNLHDWLDNYESCNGCNGLFACLSEIIRKLDDIDISCDNPNGLCYLGLQADMPWHYNEKTKNLTLKEYQDTLTKYLYYFTDDEIKIRWWKVDDECDY
;
A
#
# COMPACT_ATOMS: atom_id res chain seq x y z
N MET A 1 14.72 -7.10 8.80
CA MET A 1 13.87 -5.93 9.08
C MET A 1 12.88 -6.17 10.24
N LEU A 2 12.51 -5.12 11.00
CA LEU A 2 11.35 -5.11 11.91
C LEU A 2 10.34 -4.03 11.48
N ILE A 3 9.13 -4.45 11.09
CA ILE A 3 8.09 -3.55 10.55
C ILE A 3 6.77 -3.70 11.31
N TYR A 4 6.12 -2.58 11.65
CA TYR A 4 4.77 -2.56 12.18
C TYR A 4 3.79 -2.25 11.05
N GLY A 5 2.96 -3.21 10.67
CA GLY A 5 2.13 -3.06 9.47
C GLY A 5 1.46 -4.36 9.03
N VAL A 6 1.40 -4.56 7.72
CA VAL A 6 0.68 -5.65 7.06
C VAL A 6 1.61 -6.41 6.11
N CYS A 7 1.44 -7.72 6.04
CA CYS A 7 2.07 -8.60 5.05
C CYS A 7 1.10 -8.87 3.89
N GLU A 8 1.59 -8.83 2.65
CA GLU A 8 0.78 -8.99 1.44
C GLU A 8 0.07 -10.34 1.39
N GLU A 9 0.67 -11.42 1.91
CA GLU A 9 0.03 -12.74 2.02
C GLU A 9 -1.24 -12.75 2.87
N SER A 10 -1.46 -11.71 3.69
CA SER A 10 -2.71 -11.55 4.44
C SER A 10 -3.89 -11.18 3.53
N ILE A 11 -3.61 -10.78 2.28
CA ILE A 11 -4.59 -10.44 1.25
C ILE A 11 -4.67 -11.62 0.30
N THR A 12 -5.74 -12.39 0.45
CA THR A 12 -6.02 -13.59 -0.35
C THR A 12 -6.98 -13.29 -1.50
N LYS A 13 -7.77 -12.22 -1.38
CA LYS A 13 -8.74 -11.83 -2.39
C LYS A 13 -8.91 -10.32 -2.51
N TYR A 14 -8.88 -9.84 -3.76
CA TYR A 14 -9.27 -8.48 -4.08
C TYR A 14 -10.78 -8.32 -4.26
N ASN A 15 -11.32 -7.20 -3.77
CA ASN A 15 -12.68 -6.74 -4.05
C ASN A 15 -12.63 -5.67 -5.14
N GLU A 16 -12.72 -6.12 -6.40
CA GLU A 16 -12.59 -5.26 -7.58
C GLU A 16 -13.66 -4.18 -7.65
N ASP A 17 -14.93 -4.51 -7.37
CA ASP A 17 -16.03 -3.53 -7.37
C ASP A 17 -15.80 -2.38 -6.39
N LYS A 18 -15.25 -2.68 -5.21
CA LYS A 18 -14.99 -1.67 -4.18
C LYS A 18 -13.75 -0.86 -4.53
N ALA A 19 -12.71 -1.51 -5.03
CA ALA A 19 -11.48 -0.85 -5.48
C ALA A 19 -11.78 0.13 -6.62
N GLU A 20 -12.56 -0.28 -7.62
CA GLU A 20 -12.94 0.58 -8.74
C GLU A 20 -13.76 1.80 -8.31
N LYS A 21 -14.70 1.62 -7.38
CA LYS A 21 -15.44 2.76 -6.82
C LYS A 21 -14.50 3.73 -6.12
N PHE A 22 -13.52 3.22 -5.38
CA PHE A 22 -12.51 4.05 -4.75
C PHE A 22 -11.62 4.77 -5.78
N LEU A 23 -11.09 4.06 -6.78
CA LEU A 23 -10.27 4.63 -7.86
C LEU A 23 -11.03 5.70 -8.65
N LYS A 24 -12.34 5.53 -8.92
CA LYS A 24 -13.17 6.58 -9.52
C LYS A 24 -13.19 7.85 -8.66
N ASN A 25 -13.31 7.71 -7.34
CA ASN A 25 -13.29 8.86 -6.44
C ASN A 25 -11.93 9.56 -6.41
N LEU A 26 -10.84 8.86 -6.78
CA LEU A 26 -9.50 9.46 -6.83
C LEU A 26 -9.28 10.37 -8.04
N LEU A 27 -10.12 10.29 -9.08
CA LEU A 27 -10.01 11.13 -10.29
C LEU A 27 -10.09 12.64 -9.99
N ASP A 28 -10.75 13.02 -8.89
CA ASP A 28 -10.91 14.41 -8.44
C ASP A 28 -9.93 14.77 -7.30
N THR A 29 -8.85 14.01 -7.13
CA THR A 29 -7.89 14.19 -6.03
C THR A 29 -6.44 14.36 -6.53
N SER A 30 -5.49 14.51 -5.61
CA SER A 30 -4.05 14.45 -5.90
C SER A 30 -3.58 13.09 -6.45
N CYS A 31 -4.40 12.04 -6.35
CA CYS A 31 -4.12 10.70 -6.89
C CYS A 31 -4.76 10.46 -8.27
N LYS A 32 -5.17 11.52 -8.97
CA LYS A 32 -5.82 11.41 -10.28
C LYS A 32 -4.97 10.61 -11.29
N ASP A 33 -3.65 10.78 -11.26
CA ASP A 33 -2.71 10.07 -12.14
C ASP A 33 -2.75 8.55 -11.95
N ILE A 34 -2.83 8.09 -10.70
CA ILE A 34 -2.96 6.66 -10.35
C ILE A 34 -4.28 6.10 -10.90
N ALA A 35 -5.38 6.84 -10.71
CA ALA A 35 -6.70 6.42 -11.17
C ALA A 35 -6.82 6.41 -12.70
N GLU A 36 -6.34 7.45 -13.39
CA GLU A 36 -6.32 7.51 -14.85
C GLU A 36 -5.49 6.37 -15.42
N ASN A 37 -4.33 6.06 -14.83
CA ASN A 37 -3.50 4.94 -15.27
C ASN A 37 -4.27 3.60 -15.22
N TYR A 38 -5.02 3.33 -14.15
CA TYR A 38 -5.87 2.14 -14.08
C TYR A 38 -6.95 2.13 -15.18
N PHE A 39 -7.73 3.21 -15.32
CA PHE A 39 -8.85 3.23 -16.26
C PHE A 39 -8.40 3.19 -17.72
N ILE A 40 -7.27 3.81 -18.07
CA ILE A 40 -6.66 3.69 -19.40
C ILE A 40 -6.25 2.25 -19.68
N ASN A 41 -5.53 1.59 -18.75
CA ASN A 41 -5.13 0.18 -18.93
C ASN A 41 -6.34 -0.75 -19.02
N LYS A 42 -7.40 -0.48 -18.28
CA LYS A 42 -8.64 -1.25 -18.35
C LYS A 42 -9.33 -1.10 -19.71
N GLU A 43 -9.41 0.12 -20.24
CA GLU A 43 -10.06 0.40 -21.53
C GLU A 43 -9.25 -0.11 -22.72
N GLU A 44 -7.93 0.14 -22.72
CA GLU A 44 -7.06 -0.15 -23.86
C GLU A 44 -6.55 -1.61 -23.87
N ASN A 45 -6.21 -2.16 -22.70
CA ASN A 45 -5.56 -3.47 -22.58
C ASN A 45 -6.49 -4.56 -22.01
N GLY A 46 -7.70 -4.19 -21.56
CA GLY A 46 -8.60 -5.12 -20.88
C GLY A 46 -8.07 -5.63 -19.54
N CYS A 47 -7.09 -4.94 -18.95
CA CYS A 47 -6.50 -5.32 -17.66
C CYS A 47 -7.55 -5.24 -16.56
N ASN A 48 -7.67 -6.32 -15.77
CA ASN A 48 -8.44 -6.29 -14.53
C ASN A 48 -7.61 -5.64 -13.41
N LEU A 49 -8.21 -5.43 -12.22
CA LEU A 49 -7.51 -4.84 -11.08
C LEU A 49 -6.24 -5.60 -10.69
N HIS A 50 -6.27 -6.93 -10.68
CA HIS A 50 -5.13 -7.75 -10.29
C HIS A 50 -3.99 -7.60 -11.30
N ASP A 51 -4.29 -7.69 -12.60
CA ASP A 51 -3.30 -7.50 -13.67
C ASP A 51 -2.64 -6.11 -13.57
N TRP A 52 -3.45 -5.08 -13.28
CA TRP A 52 -2.95 -3.72 -13.12
C TRP A 52 -2.05 -3.57 -11.90
N LEU A 53 -2.45 -4.11 -10.75
CA LEU A 53 -1.66 -4.06 -9.51
C LEU A 53 -0.36 -4.84 -9.63
N ASP A 54 -0.37 -6.02 -10.25
CA ASP A 54 0.84 -6.84 -10.44
C ASP A 54 1.91 -6.12 -11.26
N ASN A 55 1.49 -5.22 -12.15
CA ASN A 55 2.37 -4.36 -12.95
C ASN A 55 2.54 -2.95 -12.38
N TYR A 56 1.95 -2.65 -11.22
CA TYR A 56 2.09 -1.36 -10.58
C TYR A 56 3.47 -1.27 -9.94
N GLU A 57 4.34 -0.41 -10.47
CA GLU A 57 5.67 -0.13 -9.93
C GLU A 57 5.69 1.28 -9.34
N SER A 58 5.98 1.39 -8.05
CA SER A 58 6.22 2.68 -7.40
C SER A 58 7.63 3.18 -7.67
N CYS A 59 7.82 4.49 -7.51
CA CYS A 59 9.12 5.16 -7.66
C CYS A 59 10.21 4.66 -6.68
N ASN A 60 9.85 3.85 -5.67
CA ASN A 60 10.76 3.31 -4.66
C ASN A 60 11.13 1.84 -4.89
N GLY A 61 10.86 1.29 -6.08
CA GLY A 61 11.23 -0.09 -6.44
C GLY A 61 10.35 -1.17 -5.78
N CYS A 62 9.25 -0.77 -5.16
CA CYS A 62 8.22 -1.69 -4.67
C CYS A 62 7.10 -1.79 -5.69
N ASN A 63 6.51 -2.99 -5.81
CA ASN A 63 5.45 -3.29 -6.76
C ASN A 63 4.16 -3.70 -6.04
N GLY A 64 3.07 -3.83 -6.79
CA GLY A 64 1.83 -4.42 -6.27
C GLY A 64 0.92 -3.44 -5.56
N LEU A 65 -0.04 -4.00 -4.81
CA LEU A 65 -1.01 -3.22 -4.04
C LEU A 65 -0.33 -2.29 -3.04
N PHE A 66 0.69 -2.76 -2.33
CA PHE A 66 1.31 -1.99 -1.25
C PHE A 66 2.10 -0.79 -1.76
N ALA A 67 2.72 -0.92 -2.94
CA ALA A 67 3.30 0.20 -3.65
C ALA A 67 2.24 1.28 -3.95
N CYS A 68 1.12 0.88 -4.58
CA CYS A 68 0.00 1.76 -4.89
C CYS A 68 -0.59 2.43 -3.63
N LEU A 69 -0.84 1.66 -2.57
CA LEU A 69 -1.38 2.18 -1.30
C LEU A 69 -0.44 3.17 -0.62
N SER A 70 0.87 2.91 -0.63
CA SER A 70 1.85 3.82 -0.04
C SER A 70 1.80 5.20 -0.70
N GLU A 71 1.68 5.26 -2.03
CA GLU A 71 1.56 6.50 -2.78
C GLU A 71 0.22 7.21 -2.55
N ILE A 72 -0.89 6.46 -2.54
CA ILE A 72 -2.22 7.03 -2.30
C ILE A 72 -2.29 7.65 -0.90
N ILE A 73 -1.82 6.94 0.13
CA ILE A 73 -1.79 7.43 1.51
C ILE A 73 -0.91 8.67 1.61
N ARG A 74 0.25 8.66 0.95
CA ARG A 74 1.16 9.80 0.91
C ARG A 74 0.51 11.03 0.26
N LYS A 75 -0.11 10.87 -0.90
CA LYS A 75 -0.70 11.97 -1.70
C LYS A 75 -1.97 12.54 -1.07
N LEU A 76 -2.79 11.73 -0.41
CA LEU A 76 -4.06 12.18 0.19
C LEU A 76 -3.90 12.65 1.63
N ASP A 77 -3.18 11.88 2.44
CA ASP A 77 -3.11 12.08 3.87
C ASP A 77 -1.75 12.60 4.34
N ASP A 78 -0.78 12.83 3.45
CA ASP A 78 0.57 13.33 3.82
C ASP A 78 1.26 12.42 4.85
N ILE A 79 0.95 11.12 4.84
CA ILE A 79 1.54 10.09 5.72
C ILE A 79 2.52 9.25 4.90
N ASP A 80 3.78 9.25 5.30
CA ASP A 80 4.79 8.32 4.78
C ASP A 80 4.59 6.94 5.41
N ILE A 81 4.54 5.90 4.58
CA ILE A 81 4.53 4.49 4.98
C ILE A 81 5.55 3.77 4.10
N SER A 82 6.37 2.90 4.67
CA SER A 82 7.30 2.09 3.91
C SER A 82 6.58 0.95 3.22
N CYS A 83 6.94 0.71 1.97
CA CYS A 83 6.74 -0.55 1.30
C CYS A 83 8.12 -1.22 1.21
N ASP A 84 8.21 -2.51 1.56
CA ASP A 84 9.48 -3.26 1.50
C ASP A 84 9.21 -4.72 1.16
N ASN A 85 10.18 -5.38 0.51
CA ASN A 85 10.05 -6.74 0.00
C ASN A 85 11.21 -7.66 0.44
N PRO A 86 11.44 -7.84 1.76
CA PRO A 86 12.43 -8.77 2.26
C PRO A 86 12.06 -10.22 1.88
N ASN A 87 13.03 -10.96 1.34
CA ASN A 87 12.89 -12.38 0.97
C ASN A 87 11.70 -12.69 0.04
N GLY A 88 11.26 -11.73 -0.79
CA GLY A 88 10.16 -11.92 -1.73
C GLY A 88 8.75 -11.82 -1.13
N LEU A 89 8.61 -11.37 0.12
CA LEU A 89 7.33 -11.05 0.74
C LEU A 89 7.19 -9.54 0.90
N CYS A 90 6.14 -8.96 0.33
CA CYS A 90 5.88 -7.53 0.41
C CYS A 90 5.18 -7.15 1.74
N TYR A 91 5.64 -6.06 2.36
CA TYR A 91 5.09 -5.50 3.58
C TYR A 91 4.82 -4.01 3.41
N LEU A 92 3.68 -3.55 3.94
CA LEU A 92 3.32 -2.14 4.05
C LEU A 92 3.31 -1.77 5.52
N GLY A 93 4.17 -0.85 5.95
CA GLY A 93 4.28 -0.53 7.36
C GLY A 93 5.28 0.56 7.75
N LEU A 94 5.45 0.75 9.06
CA LEU A 94 6.52 1.57 9.63
C LEU A 94 7.67 0.67 10.08
N GLN A 95 8.84 0.87 9.48
CA GLN A 95 10.10 0.24 9.83
C GLN A 95 10.66 0.86 11.12
N ALA A 96 11.02 0.01 12.08
CA ALA A 96 11.53 0.45 13.38
C ALA A 96 12.96 0.98 13.33
N ASP A 97 13.75 0.56 12.33
CA ASP A 97 15.17 0.85 12.19
C ASP A 97 15.49 2.11 11.40
N MET A 98 14.51 2.68 10.65
CA MET A 98 14.69 3.90 9.86
C MET A 98 13.67 5.02 10.17
N PRO A 99 13.43 5.40 11.45
CA PRO A 99 12.40 6.37 11.81
C PRO A 99 12.64 7.79 11.26
N TRP A 100 13.87 8.13 10.88
CA TRP A 100 14.20 9.44 10.30
C TRP A 100 13.73 9.60 8.85
N HIS A 101 13.38 8.51 8.14
CA HIS A 101 12.83 8.58 6.78
C HIS A 101 11.38 9.07 6.73
N TYR A 102 10.66 9.03 7.85
CA TYR A 102 9.27 9.47 7.90
C TYR A 102 9.14 10.97 8.13
N ASN A 103 8.16 11.56 7.47
CA ASN A 103 7.76 12.95 7.69
C ASN A 103 7.23 13.19 9.12
N GLU A 104 7.10 14.47 9.49
CA GLU A 104 6.64 14.88 10.82
C GLU A 104 5.21 14.43 11.12
N LYS A 105 4.32 14.37 10.13
CA LYS A 105 2.94 13.93 10.33
C LYS A 105 2.90 12.46 10.75
N THR A 106 3.58 11.58 10.03
CA THR A 106 3.70 10.15 10.35
C THR A 106 4.27 9.94 11.76
N LYS A 107 5.34 10.66 12.11
CA LYS A 107 5.99 10.54 13.44
C LYS A 107 5.08 10.95 14.60
N ASN A 108 4.09 11.81 14.35
CA ASN A 108 3.17 12.32 15.37
C ASN A 108 1.82 11.56 15.41
N LEU A 109 1.62 10.54 14.57
CA LEU A 109 0.43 9.69 14.64
C LEU A 109 0.41 8.90 15.94
N THR A 110 -0.76 8.81 16.56
CA THR A 110 -1.02 7.76 17.54
C THR A 110 -1.09 6.40 16.86
N LEU A 111 -0.83 5.34 17.62
CA LEU A 111 -0.99 3.96 17.14
C LEU A 111 -2.37 3.73 16.50
N LYS A 112 -3.42 4.30 17.10
CA LYS A 112 -4.79 4.15 16.61
C LYS A 112 -5.00 4.87 15.28
N GLU A 113 -4.55 6.11 15.14
CA GLU A 113 -4.69 6.86 13.88
C GLU A 113 -3.96 6.18 12.73
N TYR A 114 -2.77 5.61 13.02
CA TYR A 114 -2.02 4.83 12.06
C TYR A 114 -2.77 3.55 11.63
N GLN A 115 -3.28 2.78 12.59
CA GLN A 115 -4.08 1.58 12.31
C GLN A 115 -5.35 1.91 11.52
N ASP A 116 -6.09 2.94 11.94
CA ASP A 116 -7.31 3.39 11.28
C ASP A 116 -7.02 3.83 9.83
N THR A 117 -5.87 4.48 9.59
CA THR A 117 -5.41 4.86 8.24
C THR A 117 -5.18 3.61 7.38
N LEU A 118 -4.35 2.67 7.85
CA LEU A 118 -4.09 1.44 7.08
C LEU A 118 -5.37 0.65 6.81
N THR A 119 -6.20 0.44 7.84
CA THR A 119 -7.46 -0.29 7.71
C THR A 119 -8.41 0.37 6.71
N LYS A 120 -8.53 1.71 6.74
CA LYS A 120 -9.37 2.47 5.78
C LYS A 120 -8.96 2.17 4.34
N TYR A 121 -7.68 2.25 4.01
CA TYR A 121 -7.24 2.09 2.62
C TYR A 121 -7.25 0.63 2.17
N LEU A 122 -6.85 -0.30 3.02
CA LEU A 122 -6.94 -1.73 2.72
C LEU A 122 -8.38 -2.17 2.49
N TYR A 123 -9.33 -1.62 3.26
CA TYR A 123 -10.75 -1.94 3.10
C TYR A 123 -11.26 -1.63 1.70
N TYR A 124 -10.71 -0.66 0.97
CA TYR A 124 -11.13 -0.39 -0.41
C TYR A 124 -10.75 -1.50 -1.38
N PHE A 125 -9.70 -2.29 -1.10
CA PHE A 125 -9.17 -3.29 -2.02
C PHE A 125 -9.45 -4.73 -1.61
N THR A 126 -9.79 -5.01 -0.35
CA THR A 126 -10.10 -6.35 0.13
C THR A 126 -11.18 -6.35 1.21
N ASP A 127 -11.88 -7.49 1.34
CA ASP A 127 -12.79 -7.78 2.45
C ASP A 127 -12.13 -8.70 3.50
N ASP A 128 -10.87 -9.09 3.28
CA ASP A 128 -10.13 -9.94 4.20
C ASP A 128 -9.92 -9.23 5.54
N GLU A 129 -9.98 -9.99 6.63
CA GLU A 129 -9.67 -9.47 7.96
C GLU A 129 -8.15 -9.30 8.11
N ILE A 130 -7.68 -8.07 7.96
CA ILE A 130 -6.25 -7.77 7.99
C ILE A 130 -5.74 -7.54 9.41
N LYS A 131 -4.67 -8.25 9.76
CA LYS A 131 -3.97 -8.10 11.04
C LYS A 131 -2.80 -7.13 10.93
N ILE A 132 -2.94 -5.95 11.52
CA ILE A 132 -1.85 -4.99 11.69
C ILE A 132 -1.06 -5.35 12.95
N ARG A 133 0.21 -5.71 12.78
CA ARG A 133 1.07 -6.18 13.88
C ARG A 133 2.56 -5.94 13.58
N TRP A 134 3.40 -6.24 14.57
CA TRP A 134 4.83 -6.35 14.36
C TRP A 134 5.15 -7.60 13.55
N TRP A 135 5.92 -7.42 12.48
CA TRP A 135 6.52 -8.46 11.66
C TRP A 135 8.03 -8.37 11.83
N LYS A 136 8.60 -9.44 12.38
CA LYS A 136 10.05 -9.62 12.38
C LYS A 136 10.37 -10.44 11.13
N VAL A 137 11.11 -9.84 10.22
CA VAL A 137 11.60 -10.51 9.03
C VAL A 137 13.12 -10.65 9.19
N ASP A 138 13.60 -11.88 9.17
CA ASP A 138 15.03 -12.13 9.09
C ASP A 138 15.44 -11.78 7.66
N ASP A 139 15.96 -10.58 7.43
CA ASP A 139 16.66 -10.29 6.17
C ASP A 139 17.91 -11.14 6.21
N GLU A 140 17.95 -12.19 5.38
CA GLU A 140 19.19 -12.88 5.07
C GLU A 140 20.05 -11.90 4.25
N CYS A 141 20.63 -10.90 4.92
CA CYS A 141 21.90 -10.34 4.49
C CYS A 141 22.95 -11.43 4.72
N ASP A 142 22.86 -12.50 3.93
CA ASP A 142 23.91 -13.50 3.77
C ASP A 142 25.11 -12.79 3.12
N TYR A 143 26.06 -12.40 3.97
CA TYR A 143 27.40 -11.93 3.61
C TYR A 143 28.28 -13.09 3.14
#